data_AF-A0A3M1U5Y3-F1
#
_entry.id   AF-A0A3M1U5Y3-F1
#
_cell.length_a   1.000
_cell.length_b   1.000
_cell.length_c   1.000
_cell.angle_alpha   90.00
_cell.angle_beta   90.00
_cell.angle_gamma   90.00
#
_symmetry.space_group_name_H-M   'P 1'
#
loop_
_entity.id
_entity.type
_entity.pdbx_description
1 polymer ?
#
loop_
_entity_poly.entity_id
_entity_poly.type
_entity_poly.pdbx_seq_one_letter_code
_entity_poly.pdbx_strand_id
1 'polypeptide(L)' 'MLDIFSELDEWVSAGKEVALATVTYTWGSAPRLVGAALATTPDMEMLGSVSGGCVEGDVLRKAQEVLRTG' A
#
# COMPACT_ATOMS: atom_id res chain seq x y z
N MET A 1 -9.21 -4.67 2.36
CA MET A 1 -9.18 -3.62 1.31
C MET A 1 -10.28 -2.60 1.52
N LEU A 2 -11.51 -3.02 1.85
CA LEU A 2 -12.57 -2.10 2.28
C LEU A 2 -12.11 -1.15 3.40
N ASP A 3 -11.22 -1.62 4.27
CA ASP A 3 -10.74 -0.92 5.46
C ASP A 3 -9.87 0.31 5.18
N ILE A 4 -9.39 0.49 3.93
CA ILE A 4 -8.61 1.68 3.53
C ILE A 4 -9.27 2.44 2.38
N PHE A 5 -10.44 1.98 1.92
CA PHE A 5 -11.02 2.46 0.68
C PHE A 5 -11.49 3.92 0.81
N SER A 6 -12.12 4.28 1.92
CA SER A 6 -12.58 5.65 2.19
C SER A 6 -11.44 6.66 2.13
N GLU A 7 -10.39 6.42 2.90
CA GLU A 7 -9.25 7.34 3.00
C GLU A 7 -8.44 7.37 1.69
N LEU A 8 -8.36 6.23 0.98
CA LEU A 8 -7.75 6.19 -0.34
C LEU A 8 -8.57 6.99 -1.37
N ASP A 9 -9.89 6.87 -1.34
CA ASP A 9 -10.79 7.62 -2.20
C ASP A 9 -10.69 9.14 -1.93
N GLU A 10 -10.55 9.53 -0.67
CA GLU A 10 -10.28 10.93 -0.30
C GLU A 10 -8.95 11.43 -0.88
N TRP A 11 -7.87 10.64 -0.78
CA TRP A 11 -6.57 11.02 -1.35
C TRP A 11 -6.64 11.18 -2.87
N VAL A 12 -7.24 10.21 -3.56
CA VAL A 12 -7.40 10.24 -5.02
C VAL A 12 -8.30 11.39 -5.44
N SER A 13 -9.42 11.62 -4.74
CA SER A 13 -10.34 12.72 -5.00
C SER A 13 -9.71 14.09 -4.75
N ALA A 14 -8.75 14.17 -3.83
CA ALA A 14 -7.93 15.37 -3.58
C ALA A 14 -6.80 15.56 -4.60
N GLY A 15 -6.65 14.65 -5.58
CA GLY A 15 -5.60 14.70 -6.59
C GLY A 15 -4.21 14.38 -6.05
N LYS A 16 -4.10 13.72 -4.89
CA LYS A 16 -2.81 13.24 -4.39
C LYS A 16 -2.28 12.13 -5.29
N GLU A 17 -0.98 12.14 -5.52
CA GLU A 17 -0.28 10.98 -6.10
C GLU A 17 -0.20 9.87 -5.06
N VAL A 18 -0.57 8.65 -5.47
CA VAL A 18 -0.64 7.49 -4.58
C VAL A 18 -0.11 6.27 -5.30
N ALA A 19 0.76 5.50 -4.63
CA ALA A 19 1.10 4.14 -5.03
C ALA A 19 0.33 3.14 -4.18
N LEU A 20 -0.19 2.10 -4.83
CA LEU A 20 -0.95 1.01 -4.19
C LEU A 20 -0.20 -0.31 -4.34
N ALA A 21 0.19 -0.90 -3.22
CA ALA A 21 0.71 -2.27 -3.15
C ALA A 21 -0.41 -3.22 -2.71
N THR A 22 -0.59 -4.33 -3.43
CA THR A 22 -1.58 -5.35 -3.11
C THR A 22 -0.92 -6.72 -3.04
N VAL A 23 -1.23 -7.49 -1.99
CA VAL A 23 -0.81 -8.89 -1.88
C VAL A 23 -1.59 -9.72 -2.89
N THR A 24 -0.92 -10.19 -3.94
CA THR A 24 -1.55 -11.01 -5.00
C THR A 24 -1.49 -12.51 -4.70
N TYR A 25 -0.52 -12.94 -3.89
CA TYR A 25 -0.30 -14.33 -3.54
C TYR A 25 0.44 -14.45 -2.20
N THR A 26 0.14 -15.50 -1.44
CA THR A 26 0.87 -15.87 -0.23
C THR A 26 1.03 -17.39 -0.15
N TRP A 27 2.03 -17.87 0.60
CA TRP A 27 2.20 -19.29 0.92
C TRP A 27 2.47 -19.46 2.41
N GLY A 28 2.02 -20.60 2.97
CA GLY A 28 2.18 -20.89 4.39
C GLY A 28 1.42 -19.90 5.30
N SER A 29 1.94 -19.69 6.51
CA SER A 29 1.33 -18.81 7.51
C SER A 29 1.72 -17.34 7.29
N ALA A 30 1.17 -16.71 6.25
CA ALA A 30 1.37 -15.29 6.00
C ALA A 30 0.51 -14.44 6.95
N PRO A 31 1.06 -13.36 7.55
CA PRO A 31 0.35 -12.51 8.53
C PRO A 31 -0.78 -11.67 7.92
N ARG A 32 -0.77 -11.46 6.60
CA ARG A 32 -1.86 -10.85 5.84
C ARG A 32 -2.24 -11.76 4.69
N LEU A 33 -3.53 -11.79 4.38
CA LEU A 33 -4.09 -12.60 3.29
C LEU A 33 -3.98 -11.88 1.95
N VAL A 34 -4.17 -12.64 0.87
CA VAL A 34 -4.36 -12.10 -0.47
C VAL A 34 -5.44 -11.01 -0.46
N GLY A 35 -5.18 -9.91 -1.16
CA GLY A 35 -6.04 -8.72 -1.17
C GLY A 35 -5.78 -7.73 -0.04
N ALA A 36 -4.88 -8.04 0.90
CA ALA A 36 -4.32 -7.02 1.78
C ALA A 36 -3.57 -5.97 0.95
N ALA A 37 -3.69 -4.71 1.34
CA ALA A 37 -3.18 -3.60 0.56
C ALA A 37 -2.53 -2.55 1.45
N LEU A 38 -1.57 -1.83 0.88
CA LEU A 38 -0.92 -0.66 1.44
C LEU A 38 -0.95 0.43 0.37
N ALA A 39 -1.48 1.59 0.71
CA ALA A 39 -1.39 2.80 -0.11
C ALA A 39 -0.39 3.76 0.52
N THR A 40 0.39 4.47 -0.31
CA THR A 40 1.35 5.47 0.17
C THR A 40 1.50 6.65 -0.78
N THR A 41 1.78 7.82 -0.21
CA THR A 41 2.04 9.07 -0.93
C THR A 41 3.56 9.33 -1.07
N PRO A 42 3.97 10.30 -1.91
CA PRO A 42 5.37 10.76 -1.95
C PRO A 42 5.89 11.27 -0.60
N ASP A 43 5.01 11.80 0.25
CA ASP A 43 5.33 12.30 1.59
C ASP A 43 5.42 11.19 2.65
N MET A 44 5.39 9.93 2.23
CA MET A 44 5.47 8.74 3.09
C MET A 44 4.26 8.59 4.05
N GLU A 45 3.13 9.25 3.75
CA GLU A 45 1.85 8.90 4.39
C GLU A 45 1.47 7.47 3.98
N MET A 46 0.86 6.71 4.88
CA MET A 46 0.49 5.31 4.65
C MET A 46 -0.91 4.99 5.11
N LEU A 47 -1.59 4.15 4.33
CA LEU A 47 -2.85 3.50 4.70
C LEU A 47 -2.71 2.00 4.52
N GLY A 48 -3.19 1.22 5.48
CA GLY A 48 -3.19 -0.24 5.39
C GLY A 48 -1.83 -0.89 5.65
N SER A 49 -1.73 -2.16 5.28
CA SER A 49 -0.55 -2.99 5.54
C SER A 49 -0.61 -4.29 4.73
N VAL A 50 0.55 -4.75 4.28
CA VAL A 50 0.72 -6.00 3.54
C VAL A 50 1.36 -7.13 4.37
N SER A 51 1.90 -6.84 5.56
CA SER A 51 2.47 -7.88 6.43
C SER A 51 2.27 -7.66 7.94
N GLY A 52 2.11 -6.42 8.38
CA GLY A 52 2.04 -6.05 9.79
C GLY A 52 3.36 -5.57 10.39
N GLY A 53 4.40 -5.36 9.57
CA GLY A 53 5.60 -4.60 9.95
C GLY A 53 6.94 -5.10 9.39
N CYS A 54 7.03 -6.37 8.97
CA CYS A 54 8.33 -6.97 8.63
C CYS A 54 8.88 -6.56 7.24
N VAL A 55 7.99 -6.30 6.27
CA VAL A 55 8.40 -6.01 4.87
C VAL A 55 7.90 -4.66 4.36
N GLU A 56 7.19 -3.90 5.20
CA GLU A 56 6.63 -2.59 4.86
C GLU A 56 7.70 -1.63 4.35
N GLY A 57 8.87 -1.59 4.98
CA GLY A 57 9.96 -0.70 4.55
C GLY A 57 10.46 -0.96 3.12
N ASP A 58 10.54 -2.23 2.72
CA ASP A 58 10.95 -2.60 1.35
C ASP A 58 9.84 -2.31 0.34
N VAL A 59 8.59 -2.58 0.72
CA VAL A 59 7.41 -2.26 -0.10
C VAL A 59 7.28 -0.76 -0.31
N LEU A 60 7.48 0.06 0.73
CA LEU A 60 7.48 1.52 0.63
C LEU A 60 8.58 2.02 -0.30
N ARG A 61 9.80 1.49 -0.16
CA ARG A 61 10.90 1.88 -1.04
C ARG A 61 10.56 1.61 -2.51
N LYS A 62 9.94 0.46 -2.80
CA LYS A 62 9.51 0.13 -4.16
C LYS A 62 8.34 1.00 -4.62
N ALA A 63 7.41 1.31 -3.73
CA ALA A 63 6.29 2.21 -4.01
C ALA A 63 6.77 3.64 -4.35
N GLN A 64 7.78 4.16 -3.65
CA GLN A 64 8.41 5.44 -3.98
C GLN A 64 9.11 5.43 -5.34
N GLU A 65 9.72 4.30 -5.72
CA GLU A 65 10.26 4.15 -7.07
C GLU A 65 9.15 4.23 -8.13
N VAL A 66 8.03 3.51 -7.92
CA VAL A 66 6.85 3.52 -8.80
C VAL A 66 6.26 4.93 -8.92
N LEU A 67 6.10 5.66 -7.82
CA LEU A 67 5.63 7.04 -7.84
C LEU A 67 6.50 7.93 -8.73
N ARG A 68 7.82 7.69 -8.77
CA ARG A 68 8.75 8.47 -9.59
C ARG A 68 8.77 8.03 -11.06
N THR A 69 8.50 6.76 -11.35
CA THR A 69 8.68 6.19 -12.71
C THR A 69 7.38 6.04 -13.50
N GLY A 70 6.23 6.00 -12.82
CA GLY A 70 5.02 5.37 -13.35
C GLY A 70 5.20 3.86 -13.54
#